data_AF-A0A7L3UZ42-F1
#
_entry.id   AF-A0A7L3UZ42-F1
#
_cell.length_a   1.000
_cell.length_b   1.000
_cell.length_c   1.000
_cell.angle_alpha   90.00
_cell.angle_beta   90.00
_cell.angle_gamma   90.00
#
_symmetry.space_group_name_H-M   'P 1'
#
loop_
_entity.id
_entity.type
_entity.pdbx_description
1 polymer ?
#
loop_
_entity_poly.entity_id
_entity_poly.type
_entity_poly.pdbx_seq_one_letter_code
_entity_poly.pdbx_strand_id
1 'polypeptide(L)' 'PPPGHEPAGVVSLAQLFEVAVAKQRDPVVATRGTALPALVGSLVGSARSLGLLVVPR' A
#
# COMPACT_ATOMS: atom_id res chain seq x y z
N PRO A 1 6.03 12.29 -16.27
CA PRO A 1 5.86 10.89 -16.76
C PRO A 1 5.78 10.95 -18.29
N PRO A 2 6.33 9.96 -19.02
CA PRO A 2 6.16 9.91 -20.47
C PRO A 2 4.68 9.72 -20.85
N PRO A 3 4.23 10.23 -22.02
CA PRO A 3 2.87 9.99 -22.50
C PRO A 3 2.58 8.48 -22.57
N GLY A 4 1.43 8.05 -22.03
CA GLY A 4 1.06 6.63 -21.89
C GLY A 4 1.36 5.97 -20.53
N HIS A 5 2.03 6.69 -19.61
CA HIS A 5 2.15 6.30 -18.19
C HIS A 5 1.21 7.13 -17.31
N GLU A 6 -0.08 7.12 -17.64
CA GLU A 6 -1.09 7.69 -16.76
C GLU A 6 -1.26 6.77 -15.54
N PRO A 7 -1.43 7.34 -14.33
CA PRO A 7 -1.67 6.52 -13.15
C PRO A 7 -2.93 5.68 -13.37
N ALA A 8 -2.83 4.38 -13.10
CA ALA A 8 -3.95 3.44 -13.19
C ALA A 8 -5.07 3.79 -12.17
N GLY A 9 -4.71 4.53 -11.13
CA GLY A 9 -5.63 5.05 -10.13
C GLY A 9 -4.89 5.88 -9.07
N VAL A 10 -5.66 6.45 -8.16
CA VAL A 10 -5.14 7.22 -7.01
C VAL A 10 -5.56 6.51 -5.72
N VAL A 11 -4.63 6.41 -4.78
CA VAL A 11 -4.89 5.86 -3.43
C VAL A 11 -4.26 6.77 -2.38
N SER A 12 -4.96 7.01 -1.29
CA SER A 12 -4.42 7.80 -0.19
C SER A 12 -3.63 6.95 0.81
N LEU A 13 -2.71 7.60 1.55
CA LEU A 13 -1.99 6.94 2.64
C LEU A 13 -2.95 6.37 3.69
N ALA A 14 -4.08 7.05 3.93
CA ALA A 14 -5.12 6.57 4.84
C ALA A 14 -5.76 5.26 4.35
N GLN A 15 -6.07 5.15 3.06
CA GLN A 15 -6.57 3.90 2.49
C GLN A 15 -5.55 2.76 2.60
N LEU A 16 -4.26 3.03 2.37
CA LEU A 16 -3.20 2.03 2.55
C LEU A 16 -3.03 1.61 4.03
N PHE A 17 -3.25 2.53 4.96
CA PHE A 17 -3.25 2.23 6.39
C PHE A 17 -4.41 1.30 6.78
N GLU A 18 -5.63 1.58 6.31
CA GLU A 18 -6.79 0.70 6.52
C GLU A 18 -6.54 -0.71 5.97
N VAL A 19 -5.96 -0.80 4.77
CA VAL A 19 -5.55 -2.09 4.17
C VAL A 19 -4.48 -2.77 5.04
N ALA A 20 -3.51 -2.04 5.57
CA ALA A 20 -2.48 -2.58 6.44
C ALA A 20 -3.06 -3.14 7.75
N VAL A 21 -4.00 -2.44 8.38
CA VAL A 21 -4.71 -2.89 9.58
C VAL A 21 -5.52 -4.16 9.29
N ALA A 22 -6.25 -4.19 8.17
CA ALA A 22 -6.95 -5.41 7.74
C ALA A 22 -5.97 -6.57 7.49
N LYS A 23 -4.82 -6.28 6.86
CA LYS A 23 -3.78 -7.25 6.53
C LYS A 23 -3.05 -7.80 7.77
N GLN A 24 -2.99 -7.06 8.88
CA GLN A 24 -2.42 -7.59 10.13
C GLN A 24 -3.22 -8.76 10.72
N ARG A 25 -4.49 -8.91 10.34
CA ARG A 25 -5.34 -10.05 10.74
C ARG A 25 -5.04 -11.32 9.94
N ASP A 26 -4.27 -11.21 8.86
CA ASP A 26 -3.82 -12.36 8.08
C ASP A 26 -2.88 -13.22 8.94
N PRO A 27 -3.13 -14.55 9.07
CA PRO A 27 -2.34 -15.41 9.93
C PRO A 27 -0.85 -15.41 9.58
N VAL A 28 -0.49 -15.35 8.29
CA VAL A 28 0.91 -15.37 7.86
C VAL A 28 1.61 -14.08 8.28
N VAL A 29 0.93 -12.95 8.15
CA VAL A 29 1.44 -11.63 8.57
C VAL A 29 1.55 -11.53 10.08
N ALA A 30 0.54 -12.03 10.80
CA ALA A 30 0.51 -12.08 12.26
C ALA A 30 1.64 -12.96 12.82
N THR A 31 1.83 -14.16 12.28
CA THR A 31 2.91 -15.08 12.69
C THR A 31 4.30 -14.48 12.40
N ARG A 32 4.43 -13.69 11.33
CA ARG A 32 5.69 -13.00 11.00
C ARG A 32 5.98 -11.81 11.91
N GLY A 33 5.03 -11.36 12.73
CA GLY A 33 5.20 -10.23 13.64
C GLY A 33 5.52 -8.92 12.93
N THR A 34 5.05 -8.72 11.69
CA THR A 34 5.40 -7.54 10.91
C THR A 34 4.71 -6.30 11.49
N ALA A 35 5.51 -5.29 11.85
CA ALA A 35 5.00 -4.03 12.38
C ALA A 35 4.17 -3.27 11.34
N LEU A 36 3.13 -2.56 11.79
CA LEU A 36 2.21 -1.83 10.92
C LEU A 36 2.91 -0.83 9.97
N PRO A 37 3.92 -0.03 10.40
CA PRO A 37 4.65 0.85 9.50
C PRO A 37 5.40 0.12 8.37
N ALA A 38 5.93 -1.07 8.65
CA ALA A 38 6.61 -1.90 7.65
C ALA A 38 5.63 -2.49 6.62
N LEU A 39 4.43 -2.86 7.07
CA LEU A 39 3.32 -3.27 6.20
C LEU A 39 2.86 -2.13 5.29
N VAL A 40 2.67 -0.93 5.83
CA VAL A 40 2.30 0.26 5.04
C VAL A 40 3.38 0.56 4.00
N GLY A 41 4.66 0.54 4.38
CA GLY A 41 5.77 0.74 3.43
C GLY A 41 5.78 -0.29 2.29
N SER A 42 5.52 -1.56 2.61
CA SER A 42 5.40 -2.62 1.61
C SER A 42 4.21 -2.39 0.67
N LEU A 43 3.06 -1.98 1.20
CA LEU A 43 1.87 -1.66 0.42
C LEU A 43 2.06 -0.43 -0.49
N VAL A 44 2.80 0.59 -0.04
CA VAL A 44 3.20 1.73 -0.88
C VAL A 44 4.05 1.26 -2.07
N GLY A 45 5.01 0.35 -1.83
CA GLY A 45 5.81 -0.25 -2.90
C GLY A 45 4.96 -1.04 -3.90
N SER A 46 4.01 -1.85 -3.40
CA SER A 46 3.06 -2.58 -4.23
C SER A 46 2.16 -1.66 -5.04
N ALA A 47 1.61 -0.61 -4.44
CA ALA A 47 0.75 0.37 -5.11
C ALA A 47 1.49 1.05 -6.26
N ARG A 48 2.74 1.48 -6.06
CA ARG A 48 3.58 2.07 -7.11
C ARG A 48 3.86 1.09 -8.24
N SER A 49 4.10 -0.18 -7.91
CA SER A 49 4.35 -1.23 -8.91
C SER A 49 3.10 -1.53 -9.75
N LEU A 50 1.92 -1.34 -9.18
CA LEU A 50 0.62 -1.43 -9.87
C LEU A 50 0.27 -0.16 -10.69
N GLY A 51 1.14 0.85 -10.69
CA GLY A 51 0.87 2.13 -11.38
C GLY A 51 -0.10 3.05 -10.62
N LEU A 52 -0.33 2.82 -9.33
CA LEU A 52 -1.16 3.69 -8.51
C LEU A 52 -0.36 4.88 -8.00
N LEU A 53 -0.97 6.06 -8.05
CA LEU A 53 -0.45 7.26 -7.42
C LEU A 53 -0.84 7.26 -5.94
N VAL A 54 0.17 7.19 -5.07
CA VAL A 54 -0.04 7.32 -3.61
C VAL A 54 0.00 8.79 -3.23
N VAL A 55 -1.11 9.29 -2.68
CA VAL A 55 -1.22 10.67 -2.22
C VAL A 55 -1.28 10.76 -0.68
N PRO A 56 -0.82 11.87 -0.07
CA PRO A 56 -0.86 12.02 1.38
C PRO A 56 -2.27 12.00 1.97
N ARG A 57 -3.28 12.47 1.23
CA ARG A 57 -4.70 12.56 1.61
C ARG A 57 -5.59 12.32 0.41
#